data_AF-A0A1I5BNT7-F1
#
_entry.id   AF-A0A1I5BNT7-F1
#
_cell.length_a   1.000
_cell.length_b   1.000
_cell.length_c   1.000
_cell.angle_alpha   90.00
_cell.angle_beta   90.00
_cell.angle_gamma   90.00
#
_symmetry.space_group_name_H-M   'P 1'
#
loop_
_entity.id
_entity.type
_entity.pdbx_description
1 polymer ?
#
loop_
_entity_poly.entity_id
_entity_poly.type
_entity_poly.pdbx_seq_one_letter_code
_entity_poly.pdbx_strand_id
1 'polypeptide(L)'
;MTTITKNNTSANRKKINKLKTNTMKKYTLIFVLALMMMPIASQAQDIFAKYSENPEVTYVSIKPKMFQMLAKMDINTDDPESQEYINMVNSITSFKVISTGDKAISADVSKWVKSRKGSLEELMVVKDDGMNMTFYVKEGRDSDHVSEFLMFVDGIGEVTKDMDINMNGKKREFETVVVSLTGDINLNQISKLTKKMDLPGGEHLEKNDKKDKK
;
A
#
# COMPACT_ATOMS: atom_id res chain seq x y z
N MET A 1 85.98 -12.06 5.90
CA MET A 1 84.59 -12.55 5.70
C MET A 1 83.72 -11.96 6.80
N THR A 2 82.43 -11.71 6.52
CA THR A 2 81.40 -11.11 7.40
C THR A 2 81.11 -9.61 7.19
N THR A 3 80.83 -9.27 5.94
CA THR A 3 79.79 -8.28 5.63
C THR A 3 78.59 -9.09 5.12
N ILE A 4 77.35 -8.61 5.31
CA ILE A 4 76.05 -9.23 4.97
C ILE A 4 75.33 -9.89 6.16
N THR A 5 74.80 -9.11 7.11
CA THR A 5 73.70 -9.58 8.01
C THR A 5 72.88 -8.47 8.69
N LYS A 6 72.87 -7.22 8.20
CA LYS A 6 72.01 -6.14 8.79
C LYS A 6 70.97 -5.52 7.86
N ASN A 7 71.04 -5.72 6.54
CA ASN A 7 70.11 -5.08 5.60
C ASN A 7 68.81 -5.85 5.30
N ASN A 8 68.73 -7.15 5.59
CA ASN A 8 67.52 -7.94 5.30
C ASN A 8 66.39 -7.74 6.32
N THR A 9 66.70 -7.37 7.56
CA THR A 9 65.70 -7.33 8.65
C THR A 9 64.80 -6.10 8.59
N SER A 10 65.31 -4.95 8.14
CA SER A 10 64.53 -3.70 8.06
C SER A 10 63.61 -3.67 6.83
N ALA A 11 64.07 -4.18 5.69
CA ALA A 11 63.29 -4.30 4.46
C ALA A 11 62.10 -5.27 4.65
N ASN A 12 62.32 -6.40 5.35
CA ASN A 12 61.28 -7.38 5.61
C ASN A 12 60.21 -6.84 6.59
N ARG A 13 60.60 -6.08 7.62
CA ARG A 13 59.65 -5.39 8.53
C ARG A 13 58.79 -4.35 7.79
N LYS A 14 59.38 -3.54 6.90
CA LYS A 14 58.63 -2.58 6.07
C LYS A 14 57.66 -3.29 5.11
N LYS A 15 58.08 -4.41 4.50
CA LYS A 15 57.24 -5.23 3.62
C LYS A 15 56.07 -5.87 4.38
N ILE A 16 56.31 -6.43 5.56
CA ILE A 16 55.28 -7.02 6.44
C ILE A 16 54.28 -5.97 6.93
N ASN A 17 54.75 -4.78 7.34
CA ASN A 17 53.86 -3.68 7.75
C ASN A 17 53.05 -3.14 6.57
N LYS A 18 53.63 -3.05 5.37
CA LYS A 18 52.92 -2.66 4.13
C LYS A 18 51.89 -3.71 3.69
N LEU A 19 52.20 -5.00 3.86
CA LEU A 19 51.25 -6.11 3.64
C LEU A 19 50.10 -6.06 4.64
N LYS A 20 50.39 -6.00 5.95
CA LYS A 20 49.36 -5.90 7.01
C LYS A 20 48.45 -4.68 6.82
N THR A 21 49.00 -3.52 6.49
CA THR A 21 48.20 -2.30 6.25
C THR A 21 47.33 -2.40 5.00
N ASN A 22 47.80 -3.03 3.91
CA ASN A 22 46.97 -3.29 2.73
C ASN A 22 45.87 -4.32 3.01
N THR A 23 46.14 -5.36 3.81
CA THR A 23 45.13 -6.34 4.19
C THR A 23 44.06 -5.71 5.10
N MET A 24 44.45 -4.88 6.07
CA MET A 24 43.51 -4.15 6.94
C MET A 24 42.65 -3.17 6.14
N LYS A 25 43.24 -2.42 5.20
CA LYS A 25 42.49 -1.52 4.29
C LYS A 25 41.49 -2.27 3.42
N LYS A 26 41.83 -3.48 2.96
CA LYS A 26 40.92 -4.34 2.19
C LYS A 26 39.73 -4.80 3.04
N TYR A 27 39.95 -5.18 4.30
CA TYR A 27 38.86 -5.55 5.22
C TYR A 27 37.99 -4.35 5.61
N THR A 28 38.57 -3.17 5.82
CA THR A 28 37.80 -1.94 6.05
C THR A 28 36.94 -1.59 4.83
N LEU A 29 37.46 -1.75 3.61
CA LEU A 29 36.69 -1.53 2.38
C LEU A 29 35.53 -2.54 2.24
N ILE A 30 35.78 -3.81 2.53
CA ILE A 30 34.73 -4.86 2.52
C ILE A 30 33.66 -4.57 3.59
N PHE A 31 34.06 -4.12 4.78
CA PHE A 31 33.14 -3.76 5.86
C PHE A 31 32.29 -2.54 5.53
N VAL A 32 32.88 -1.50 4.93
CA VAL A 32 32.16 -0.31 4.46
C VAL A 32 31.20 -0.68 3.31
N LEU A 33 31.61 -1.55 2.39
CA LEU A 33 30.74 -2.05 1.33
C LEU A 33 29.57 -2.87 1.87
N ALA A 34 29.81 -3.73 2.87
CA ALA A 34 28.75 -4.50 3.54
C ALA A 34 27.77 -3.60 4.30
N LEU A 35 28.23 -2.53 4.95
CA LEU A 35 27.39 -1.50 5.59
C LEU A 35 26.56 -0.70 4.58
N MET A 36 27.10 -0.40 3.40
CA MET A 36 26.36 0.27 2.32
C MET A 36 25.29 -0.62 1.68
N MET A 37 25.40 -1.94 1.81
CA MET A 37 24.38 -2.90 1.35
C MET A 37 23.28 -3.18 2.39
N MET A 38 23.41 -2.71 3.63
CA MET A 38 22.41 -2.96 4.68
C MET A 38 21.03 -2.33 4.45
N PRO A 39 20.86 -1.15 3.81
CA PRO A 39 19.54 -0.53 3.70
C PRO A 39 18.89 -0.66 2.31
N ILE A 40 19.07 -1.79 1.59
CA ILE A 40 18.37 -1.99 0.30
C ILE A 40 17.09 -2.85 0.47
N ALA A 41 16.83 -3.40 1.65
CA ALA A 41 15.70 -4.29 1.90
C ALA A 41 14.43 -3.62 2.48
N SER A 42 14.30 -2.29 2.41
CA SER A 42 13.06 -1.59 2.80
C SER A 42 12.28 -1.04 1.60
N GLN A 43 12.49 -1.61 0.42
CA GLN A 43 11.63 -1.35 -0.74
C GLN A 43 10.25 -1.93 -0.42
N ALA A 44 9.33 -1.02 -0.06
CA ALA A 44 7.91 -1.20 0.21
C ALA A 44 7.37 -2.61 -0.11
N GLN A 45 7.50 -3.53 0.84
CA GLN A 45 6.69 -4.75 0.78
C GLN A 45 5.24 -4.30 0.82
N ASP A 46 4.45 -4.78 -0.15
CA ASP A 46 3.01 -4.50 -0.22
C ASP A 46 2.39 -4.76 1.16
N ILE A 47 1.80 -3.73 1.78
CA ILE A 47 1.23 -3.82 3.13
C ILE A 47 0.20 -4.95 3.20
N PHE A 48 -0.49 -5.19 2.08
CA PHE A 48 -1.46 -6.25 1.93
C PHE A 48 -0.82 -7.64 2.01
N ALA A 49 0.29 -7.86 1.31
CA ALA A 49 1.02 -9.13 1.35
C ALA A 49 1.74 -9.34 2.70
N LYS A 50 2.21 -8.26 3.33
CA LYS A 50 2.86 -8.34 4.65
C LYS A 50 1.92 -8.88 5.73
N TYR A 51 0.64 -8.52 5.66
CA TYR A 51 -0.35 -8.81 6.71
C TYR A 51 -1.42 -9.83 6.30
N SER A 52 -1.37 -10.39 5.09
CA SER A 52 -2.41 -11.31 4.58
C SER A 52 -2.61 -12.59 5.41
N GLU A 53 -1.59 -13.00 6.15
CA GLU A 53 -1.61 -14.21 7.01
C GLU A 53 -1.61 -13.85 8.51
N ASN A 54 -1.73 -12.56 8.87
CA ASN A 54 -1.69 -12.13 10.27
C ASN A 54 -3.05 -12.34 10.94
N PRO A 55 -3.12 -13.03 12.11
CA PRO A 55 -4.39 -13.30 12.80
C PRO A 55 -5.09 -12.06 13.37
N GLU A 56 -4.39 -10.94 13.52
CA GLU A 56 -4.94 -9.65 13.95
C GLU A 56 -5.39 -8.77 12.78
N VAL A 57 -5.40 -9.33 11.57
CA VAL A 57 -5.80 -8.65 10.35
C VAL A 57 -6.90 -9.41 9.65
N THR A 58 -7.98 -8.69 9.33
CA THR A 58 -8.95 -9.14 8.35
C THR A 58 -8.44 -8.76 6.97
N TYR A 59 -8.09 -9.76 6.18
CA TYR A 59 -7.62 -9.58 4.81
C TYR A 59 -8.61 -10.15 3.81
N VAL A 60 -9.02 -9.33 2.85
CA VAL A 60 -9.86 -9.73 1.72
C VAL A 60 -9.13 -9.38 0.44
N SER A 61 -9.02 -10.34 -0.49
CA SER A 61 -8.46 -10.11 -1.82
C SER A 61 -9.35 -10.75 -2.88
N ILE A 62 -9.91 -9.91 -3.74
CA ILE A 62 -10.79 -10.36 -4.82
C ILE A 62 -10.04 -10.18 -6.14
N LYS A 63 -9.93 -11.28 -6.88
CA LYS A 63 -9.30 -11.33 -8.19
C LYS A 63 -10.33 -11.05 -9.30
N PRO A 64 -9.90 -10.58 -10.49
CA PRO A 64 -10.79 -10.26 -11.62
C PRO A 64 -11.74 -11.40 -12.01
N LYS A 65 -11.30 -12.65 -11.84
CA LYS A 65 -12.13 -13.82 -12.16
C LYS A 65 -13.41 -13.90 -11.32
N MET A 66 -13.37 -13.49 -10.04
CA MET A 66 -14.56 -13.49 -9.18
C MET A 66 -15.57 -12.44 -9.66
N PHE A 67 -15.07 -11.26 -9.99
CA PHE A 67 -15.83 -10.16 -10.56
C PHE A 67 -16.54 -10.56 -11.87
N GLN A 68 -15.82 -11.22 -12.77
CA GLN A 68 -16.39 -11.77 -14.01
C GLN A 68 -17.42 -12.88 -13.77
N MET A 69 -17.29 -13.66 -12.69
CA MET A 69 -18.26 -14.68 -12.34
C MET A 69 -19.54 -14.06 -11.78
N LEU A 70 -19.44 -13.10 -10.85
CA LEU A 70 -20.58 -12.36 -10.33
C LEU A 70 -21.33 -11.63 -11.44
N ALA A 71 -20.58 -10.93 -12.31
CA ALA A 71 -21.11 -10.26 -13.48
C ALA A 71 -21.85 -11.20 -14.44
N LYS A 72 -21.67 -12.53 -14.37
CA LYS A 72 -22.37 -13.53 -15.20
C LYS A 72 -23.52 -14.24 -14.49
N MET A 73 -23.50 -14.30 -13.15
CA MET A 73 -24.51 -15.00 -12.36
C MET A 73 -25.74 -14.13 -12.08
N ASP A 74 -25.59 -12.80 -12.09
CA ASP A 74 -26.58 -11.85 -11.59
C ASP A 74 -27.27 -11.04 -12.69
N ILE A 75 -27.40 -11.59 -13.90
CA ILE A 75 -27.87 -10.80 -15.04
C ILE A 75 -29.32 -11.10 -15.45
N ASN A 76 -30.20 -10.11 -15.27
CA ASN A 76 -31.18 -9.71 -16.28
C ASN A 76 -30.51 -8.64 -17.17
N THR A 77 -30.20 -8.96 -18.43
CA THR A 77 -29.28 -8.17 -19.30
C THR A 77 -29.88 -6.87 -19.82
N ASP A 78 -31.13 -6.60 -19.45
CA ASP A 78 -31.95 -5.58 -20.09
C ASP A 78 -32.02 -4.27 -19.28
N ASP A 79 -31.38 -4.23 -18.10
CA ASP A 79 -31.31 -3.03 -17.24
C ASP A 79 -29.99 -2.25 -17.46
N PRO A 80 -30.06 -0.97 -17.90
CA PRO A 80 -28.89 -0.12 -18.13
C PRO A 80 -28.01 0.09 -16.89
N GLU A 81 -28.59 0.11 -15.68
CA GLU A 81 -27.85 0.36 -14.44
C GLU A 81 -26.96 -0.84 -14.07
N SER A 82 -27.47 -2.05 -14.30
CA SER A 82 -26.75 -3.31 -14.12
C SER A 82 -25.54 -3.42 -15.07
N GLN A 83 -25.67 -2.93 -16.31
CA GLN A 83 -24.57 -2.95 -17.29
C GLN A 83 -23.41 -2.02 -16.91
N GLU A 84 -23.71 -0.84 -16.34
CA GLU A 84 -22.67 0.08 -15.85
C GLU A 84 -21.87 -0.51 -14.69
N TYR A 85 -22.56 -1.22 -13.78
CA TYR A 85 -21.92 -1.93 -12.68
C TYR A 85 -20.99 -3.05 -13.18
N ILE A 86 -21.44 -3.84 -14.15
CA ILE A 86 -20.61 -4.88 -14.80
C ILE A 86 -19.36 -4.27 -15.43
N ASN A 87 -19.49 -3.13 -16.11
CA ASN A 87 -18.36 -2.46 -16.76
C ASN A 87 -17.32 -1.97 -15.74
N MET A 88 -17.77 -1.38 -14.62
CA MET A 88 -16.89 -0.99 -13.51
C MET A 88 -16.17 -2.22 -12.93
N VAL A 89 -16.91 -3.27 -12.66
CA VAL A 89 -16.39 -4.51 -12.07
C VAL A 89 -15.36 -5.18 -12.97
N ASN A 90 -15.56 -5.14 -14.29
CA ASN A 90 -14.61 -5.66 -15.27
C ASN A 90 -13.34 -4.81 -15.42
N SER A 91 -13.39 -3.53 -15.08
CA SER A 91 -12.21 -2.66 -15.17
C SER A 91 -11.29 -2.77 -13.95
N ILE A 92 -11.75 -3.42 -12.87
CA ILE A 92 -10.97 -3.71 -11.66
C ILE A 92 -10.07 -4.92 -11.90
N THR A 93 -8.76 -4.70 -11.76
CA THR A 93 -7.72 -5.74 -11.86
C THR A 93 -7.34 -6.34 -10.50
N SER A 94 -7.53 -5.59 -9.41
CA SER A 94 -7.31 -6.07 -8.04
C SER A 94 -8.18 -5.27 -7.09
N PHE A 95 -8.80 -5.98 -6.14
CA PHE A 95 -9.46 -5.40 -4.99
C PHE A 95 -8.88 -6.02 -3.73
N LYS A 96 -8.38 -5.18 -2.81
CA LYS A 96 -7.80 -5.62 -1.54
C LYS A 96 -8.35 -4.78 -0.39
N VAL A 97 -8.65 -5.44 0.71
CA VAL A 97 -9.06 -4.81 1.96
C VAL A 97 -8.22 -5.37 3.09
N ILE A 98 -7.71 -4.47 3.92
CA ILE A 98 -7.19 -4.79 5.25
C ILE A 98 -8.00 -4.04 6.27
N SER A 99 -8.38 -4.73 7.34
CA SER A 99 -8.90 -4.11 8.56
C SER A 99 -8.23 -4.69 9.79
N THR A 100 -7.94 -3.86 10.78
CA THR A 100 -7.30 -4.28 12.02
C THR A 100 -7.72 -3.40 13.19
N GLY A 101 -7.78 -3.99 14.38
CA GLY A 101 -7.87 -3.28 15.66
C GLY A 101 -6.53 -3.18 16.40
N ASP A 102 -5.47 -3.81 15.87
CA ASP A 102 -4.15 -3.75 16.50
C ASP A 102 -3.50 -2.38 16.24
N LYS A 103 -3.08 -1.69 17.31
CA LYS A 103 -2.53 -0.33 17.22
C LYS A 103 -1.18 -0.28 16.51
N ALA A 104 -0.35 -1.32 16.65
CA ALA A 104 0.96 -1.36 16.01
C ALA A 104 0.82 -1.59 14.50
N ILE A 105 -0.09 -2.48 14.09
CA ILE A 105 -0.42 -2.69 12.67
C ILE A 105 -1.08 -1.43 12.09
N SER A 106 -2.03 -0.81 12.81
CA SER A 106 -2.66 0.46 12.40
C SER A 106 -1.63 1.56 12.14
N ALA A 107 -0.65 1.72 13.04
CA ALA A 107 0.42 2.70 12.88
C ALA A 107 1.33 2.38 11.67
N ASP A 108 1.61 1.10 11.40
CA ASP A 108 2.40 0.69 10.25
C ASP A 108 1.67 0.91 8.93
N VAL A 109 0.37 0.59 8.88
CA VAL A 109 -0.52 0.86 7.75
C VAL A 109 -0.60 2.37 7.48
N SER A 110 -0.78 3.20 8.51
CA SER A 110 -0.78 4.67 8.39
C SER A 110 0.55 5.20 7.82
N LYS A 111 1.68 4.66 8.27
CA LYS A 111 3.00 4.99 7.71
C LYS A 111 3.12 4.57 6.25
N TRP A 112 2.64 3.38 5.90
CA TRP A 112 2.62 2.92 4.51
C TRP A 112 1.79 3.84 3.63
N VAL A 113 0.55 4.22 4.02
CA VAL A 113 -0.27 5.17 3.26
C VAL A 113 0.45 6.52 3.09
N LYS A 114 1.06 7.06 4.16
CA LYS A 114 1.83 8.30 4.10
C LYS A 114 3.03 8.21 3.14
N SER A 115 3.72 7.07 3.08
CA SER A 115 4.83 6.87 2.15
C SER A 115 4.41 6.91 0.67
N ARG A 116 3.12 6.66 0.40
CA ARG A 116 2.57 6.63 -0.96
C ARG A 116 2.06 7.98 -1.48
N LYS A 117 1.93 8.99 -0.61
CA LYS A 117 1.48 10.35 -0.96
C LYS A 117 2.29 11.00 -2.10
N GLY A 118 3.54 10.60 -2.33
CA GLY A 118 4.33 11.12 -3.46
C GLY A 118 3.88 10.60 -4.84
N SER A 119 3.05 9.56 -4.87
CA SER A 119 2.57 8.91 -6.09
C SER A 119 1.05 8.85 -6.19
N LEU A 120 0.36 9.37 -5.17
CA LEU A 120 -1.09 9.38 -5.04
C LEU A 120 -1.53 10.81 -4.73
N GLU A 121 -2.57 11.28 -5.40
CA GLU A 121 -3.23 12.54 -5.13
C GLU A 121 -4.32 12.35 -4.07
N GLU A 122 -4.39 13.25 -3.11
CA GLU A 122 -5.46 13.28 -2.12
C GLU A 122 -6.69 13.96 -2.74
N LEU A 123 -7.77 13.21 -2.95
CA LEU A 123 -8.99 13.75 -3.55
C LEU A 123 -9.96 14.31 -2.53
N MET A 124 -10.12 13.62 -1.40
CA MET A 124 -11.14 13.96 -0.42
C MET A 124 -10.71 13.49 0.97
N VAL A 125 -11.04 14.31 1.98
CA VAL A 125 -10.90 13.96 3.40
C VAL A 125 -12.24 14.19 4.07
N VAL A 126 -12.74 13.18 4.77
CA VAL A 126 -13.91 13.25 5.64
C VAL A 126 -13.43 13.05 7.07
N LYS A 127 -13.83 13.96 7.96
CA LYS A 127 -13.53 13.87 9.40
C LYS A 127 -14.83 13.94 10.17
N ASP A 128 -15.08 12.95 11.01
CA ASP A 128 -16.31 12.84 11.79
C ASP A 128 -16.04 12.10 13.10
N ASP A 129 -16.41 12.67 14.24
CA ASP A 129 -16.32 12.06 15.58
C ASP A 129 -15.04 11.24 15.88
N GLY A 130 -13.87 11.73 15.44
CA GLY A 130 -12.57 11.08 15.66
C GLY A 130 -12.15 10.10 14.55
N MET A 131 -13.07 9.70 13.67
CA MET A 131 -12.79 9.02 12.42
C MET A 131 -12.18 10.00 11.40
N ASN A 132 -11.10 9.57 10.74
CA ASN A 132 -10.53 10.24 9.58
C ASN A 132 -10.55 9.29 8.39
N MET A 133 -11.32 9.63 7.38
CA MET A 133 -11.37 8.92 6.10
C MET A 133 -10.71 9.78 5.03
N THR A 134 -9.78 9.20 4.28
CA THR A 134 -9.08 9.87 3.19
C THR A 134 -9.10 9.03 1.93
N PHE A 135 -9.46 9.68 0.83
CA PHE A 135 -9.51 9.12 -0.51
C PHE A 135 -8.31 9.60 -1.30
N TYR A 136 -7.54 8.64 -1.81
CA TYR A 136 -6.40 8.88 -2.66
C TYR A 136 -6.60 8.24 -4.02
N VAL A 137 -6.07 8.86 -5.07
CA VAL A 137 -6.05 8.28 -6.40
C VAL A 137 -4.70 8.42 -7.07
N LYS A 138 -4.47 7.54 -8.04
CA LYS A 138 -3.41 7.71 -9.03
C LYS A 138 -4.05 7.92 -10.38
N GLU A 139 -3.70 9.01 -11.06
CA GLU A 139 -4.18 9.26 -12.41
C GLU A 139 -3.92 8.05 -13.32
N GLY A 140 -4.88 7.80 -14.21
CA GLY A 140 -4.87 6.72 -15.16
C GLY A 140 -4.50 7.20 -16.56
N ARG A 141 -5.27 6.75 -17.55
CA ARG A 141 -5.05 7.10 -18.96
C ARG A 141 -5.46 8.52 -19.33
N ASP A 142 -6.38 9.10 -18.56
CA ASP A 142 -6.92 10.45 -18.74
C ASP A 142 -7.43 10.99 -17.39
N SER A 143 -7.99 12.20 -17.38
CA SER A 143 -8.43 12.88 -16.16
C SER A 143 -9.58 12.19 -15.42
N ASP A 144 -10.37 11.36 -16.10
CA ASP A 144 -11.59 10.76 -15.52
C ASP A 144 -11.36 9.30 -15.10
N HIS A 145 -10.20 8.75 -15.48
CA HIS A 145 -9.80 7.38 -15.16
C HIS A 145 -8.64 7.39 -14.18
N VAL A 146 -8.71 6.49 -13.20
CA VAL A 146 -7.65 6.29 -12.22
C VAL A 146 -7.07 4.89 -12.38
N SER A 147 -5.74 4.82 -12.33
CA SER A 147 -5.02 3.55 -12.33
C SER A 147 -5.08 2.85 -10.97
N GLU A 148 -5.29 3.65 -9.92
CA GLU A 148 -5.41 3.19 -8.55
C GLU A 148 -6.31 4.12 -7.74
N PHE A 149 -7.13 3.51 -6.89
CA PHE A 149 -7.91 4.18 -5.86
C PHE A 149 -7.58 3.54 -4.51
N LEU A 150 -7.37 4.38 -3.50
CA LEU A 150 -7.04 3.96 -2.15
C LEU A 150 -7.85 4.75 -1.14
N MET A 151 -8.65 4.05 -0.36
CA MET A 151 -9.38 4.61 0.78
C MET A 151 -8.67 4.19 2.06
N PHE A 152 -8.39 5.16 2.92
CA PHE A 152 -7.79 4.94 4.23
C PHE A 152 -8.70 5.52 5.30
N VAL A 153 -9.09 4.69 6.25
CA VAL A 153 -9.91 5.08 7.41
C VAL A 153 -9.11 4.77 8.67
N ASP A 154 -9.02 5.75 9.55
CA ASP A 154 -8.31 5.68 10.84
C ASP A 154 -9.22 6.24 11.95
N GLY A 155 -9.03 5.79 13.19
CA GLY A 155 -9.76 6.27 14.36
C GLY A 155 -11.21 5.77 14.46
N ILE A 156 -11.54 4.62 13.86
CA ILE A 156 -12.90 4.03 13.93
C ILE A 156 -13.13 3.09 15.12
N GLY A 157 -12.17 2.98 16.04
CA GLY A 157 -12.27 2.09 17.20
C GLY A 157 -13.50 2.35 18.04
N GLU A 158 -13.76 3.61 18.43
CA GLU A 158 -14.93 3.96 19.25
C GLU A 158 -16.26 3.71 18.53
N VAL A 159 -16.32 3.92 17.20
CA VAL A 159 -17.53 3.68 16.39
C VAL A 159 -17.82 2.18 16.21
N THR A 160 -16.76 1.37 16.13
CA THR A 160 -16.88 -0.07 15.87
C THR A 160 -17.01 -0.91 17.13
N LYS A 161 -16.74 -0.34 18.32
CA LYS A 161 -16.88 -1.01 19.63
C LYS A 161 -18.26 -1.57 19.88
N ASP A 162 -19.33 -0.90 19.46
CA ASP A 162 -20.70 -1.33 19.71
C ASP A 162 -21.29 -2.14 18.55
N MET A 163 -20.58 -2.25 17.42
CA MET A 163 -20.99 -3.12 16.32
C MET A 163 -20.72 -4.59 16.68
N ASP A 164 -21.72 -5.44 16.46
CA ASP A 164 -21.61 -6.88 16.73
C ASP A 164 -20.91 -7.61 15.57
N ILE A 165 -19.64 -7.28 15.36
CA ILE A 165 -18.82 -7.86 14.30
C ILE A 165 -18.07 -9.07 14.86
N ASN A 166 -18.71 -10.24 14.71
CA ASN A 166 -18.13 -11.51 15.14
C ASN A 166 -17.43 -12.20 13.96
N MET A 167 -16.10 -12.32 14.05
CA MET A 167 -15.30 -13.13 13.13
C MET A 167 -14.59 -14.24 13.91
N ASN A 168 -14.83 -15.49 13.51
CA ASN A 168 -14.34 -16.69 14.19
C ASN A 168 -14.72 -16.72 15.70
N GLY A 169 -15.91 -16.25 16.04
CA GLY A 169 -16.43 -16.25 17.42
C GLY A 169 -15.78 -15.23 18.35
N LYS A 170 -15.01 -14.27 17.80
CA LYS A 170 -14.46 -13.13 18.56
C LYS A 170 -15.08 -11.83 18.04
N LYS A 171 -15.54 -10.99 18.96
CA LYS A 171 -15.88 -9.60 18.68
C LYS A 171 -14.62 -8.88 18.21
N ARG A 172 -14.67 -8.27 17.03
CA ARG A 172 -13.55 -7.52 16.45
C ARG A 172 -13.89 -6.04 16.47
N GLU A 173 -13.04 -5.28 17.14
CA GLU A 173 -12.99 -3.82 17.01
C GLU A 173 -12.05 -3.48 15.84
N PHE A 174 -12.41 -2.48 15.06
CA PHE A 174 -11.60 -2.00 13.96
C PHE A 174 -11.12 -0.59 14.28
N GLU A 175 -9.81 -0.38 14.23
CA GLU A 175 -9.20 0.94 14.41
C GLU A 175 -8.84 1.54 13.05
N THR A 176 -8.35 0.70 12.13
CA THR A 176 -7.90 1.10 10.81
C THR A 176 -8.48 0.19 9.73
N VAL A 177 -8.94 0.78 8.64
CA VAL A 177 -9.35 0.09 7.40
C VAL A 177 -8.61 0.72 6.22
N VAL A 178 -8.06 -0.11 5.34
CA VAL A 178 -7.55 0.30 4.02
C VAL A 178 -8.22 -0.53 2.95
N VAL A 179 -8.77 0.16 1.95
CA VAL A 179 -9.30 -0.42 0.72
C VAL A 179 -8.44 0.05 -0.44
N SER A 180 -8.01 -0.88 -1.30
CA SER A 180 -7.26 -0.58 -2.52
C SER A 180 -7.94 -1.24 -3.71
N LEU A 181 -8.17 -0.43 -4.75
CA LEU A 181 -8.62 -0.87 -6.06
C LEU A 181 -7.58 -0.45 -7.10
N THR A 182 -7.20 -1.37 -7.97
CA THR A 182 -6.35 -1.06 -9.14
C THR A 182 -7.05 -1.48 -10.41
N GLY A 183 -6.88 -0.74 -11.49
CA GLY A 183 -7.57 -1.02 -12.75
C GLY A 183 -7.59 0.18 -13.69
N ASP A 184 -8.50 0.16 -14.66
CA ASP A 184 -8.86 1.34 -15.46
C ASP A 184 -10.22 1.85 -14.96
N ILE A 185 -10.21 2.54 -13.82
CA ILE A 185 -11.44 2.80 -13.07
C ILE A 185 -11.93 4.20 -13.37
N ASN A 186 -13.17 4.34 -13.84
CA ASN A 186 -13.77 5.65 -14.03
C ASN A 186 -14.24 6.22 -12.67
N LEU A 187 -13.84 7.45 -12.35
CA LEU A 187 -14.20 8.12 -11.08
C LEU A 187 -15.72 8.24 -10.87
N ASN A 188 -16.49 8.44 -11.96
CA ASN A 188 -17.95 8.51 -11.91
C ASN A 188 -18.61 7.16 -11.58
N GLN A 189 -17.88 6.06 -11.69
CA GLN A 189 -18.36 4.74 -11.24
C GLN A 189 -18.09 4.53 -9.75
N ILE A 190 -16.99 5.08 -9.22
CA ILE A 190 -16.67 5.03 -7.79
C ILE A 190 -17.69 5.82 -6.97
N SER A 191 -18.14 6.99 -7.45
CA SER A 191 -19.21 7.78 -6.81
C SER A 191 -20.51 6.97 -6.69
N LYS A 192 -20.86 6.19 -7.72
CA LYS A 192 -22.03 5.31 -7.71
C LYS A 192 -21.86 4.14 -6.75
N LEU A 193 -20.67 3.53 -6.69
CA LEU A 193 -20.38 2.46 -5.75
C LEU A 193 -20.51 2.93 -4.30
N THR A 194 -19.92 4.08 -3.98
CA THR A 194 -19.99 4.67 -2.64
C THR A 194 -21.43 5.02 -2.26
N LYS A 195 -22.22 5.61 -3.17
CA LYS A 195 -23.68 5.83 -2.96
C LYS A 195 -24.44 4.52 -2.68
N LYS A 196 -24.17 3.44 -3.45
CA LYS A 196 -24.84 2.13 -3.24
C LYS A 196 -24.42 1.43 -1.95
N MET A 197 -23.20 1.67 -1.48
CA MET A 197 -22.68 1.13 -0.21
C MET A 197 -22.97 2.03 0.99
N ASP A 198 -23.74 3.12 0.80
CA ASP A 198 -24.06 4.12 1.82
C ASP A 198 -22.80 4.70 2.51
N LEU A 199 -21.73 4.88 1.73
CA LEU A 199 -20.46 5.42 2.22
C LEU A 199 -20.46 6.96 2.06
N PRO A 200 -20.11 7.72 3.12
CA PRO A 200 -20.07 9.17 3.05
C PRO A 200 -19.01 9.66 2.05
N GLY A 201 -19.36 10.69 1.27
CA GLY A 201 -18.44 11.39 0.37
C GLY A 201 -18.47 10.98 -1.10
N GLY A 202 -19.24 9.95 -1.48
CA GLY A 202 -19.39 9.52 -2.87
C GLY A 202 -19.90 10.59 -3.82
N GLU A 203 -20.75 11.49 -3.32
CA GLU A 203 -21.36 12.57 -4.11
C GLU A 203 -20.34 13.61 -4.62
N HIS A 204 -19.18 13.71 -3.96
CA HIS A 204 -18.14 14.68 -4.31
C HIS A 204 -17.09 14.13 -5.28
N LEU A 205 -17.17 12.83 -5.61
CA LEU A 205 -16.29 12.17 -6.58
C LEU A 205 -16.80 12.30 -8.02
N GLU A 206 -18.05 12.69 -8.21
CA GLU A 206 -18.59 13.06 -9.53
C GLU A 206 -17.91 14.34 -10.01
N LYS A 207 -17.05 14.22 -11.03
CA LYS A 207 -16.57 15.40 -11.75
C LYS A 207 -17.78 15.98 -12.49
N ASN A 208 -18.20 17.16 -12.09
CA ASN A 208 -19.26 17.90 -12.75
C ASN A 208 -18.82 18.27 -14.17
N ASP A 209 -19.15 17.42 -15.14
CA ASP A 209 -19.08 17.69 -16.58
C ASP A 209 -20.19 18.66 -17.02
N LYS A 210 -20.52 19.65 -16.18
CA LYS A 210 -21.29 20.82 -16.62
C LYS A 210 -20.35 21.72 -17.40
N LYS A 211 -20.11 21.33 -18.64
CA LYS A 211 -19.81 22.27 -19.73
C LYS A 211 -20.81 23.41 -19.62
N ASP A 212 -20.26 24.61 -19.48
CA ASP A 212 -20.93 25.87 -19.77
C ASP A 212 -21.81 25.71 -21.01
N LYS A 213 -23.12 25.59 -20.77
CA LYS A 213 -24.13 25.87 -21.78
C LYS A 213 -24.96 27.02 -21.26
N LYS A 214 -24.53 28.19 -21.73
CA LYS A 214 -25.15 29.53 -21.74
C LYS A 214 -24.98 30.39 -20.50
#